data_AF-A0A947ZC57-F1
#
_entry.id   AF-A0A947ZC57-F1
#
_cell.length_a   1.000
_cell.length_b   1.000
_cell.length_c   1.000
_cell.angle_alpha   90.00
_cell.angle_beta   90.00
_cell.angle_gamma   90.00
#
_symmetry.space_group_name_H-M   'P 1'
#
loop_
_entity.id
_entity.type
_entity.pdbx_description
1 polymer ?
#
loop_
_entity_poly.entity_id
_entity_poly.type
_entity_poly.pdbx_seq_one_letter_code
_entity_poly.pdbx_strand_id
1 'polypeptide(L)'
;MKKNQYFKASKHCAARPASGQPQCYAKIAQVYERKGDLERAAHFHALGKNTARERRIYFLIAQGFEEQGENDRAIEFYRKAGHKERIRTIYRKIGRASRTRGDMDNALRFFGLAEDQEEINATYKAFGDKLFAQKNYKRSIEWYQKAGASVKHVYMKLAQRYLARKAYFQAIPYYELAGLKASEYNVTLARACLAQEKYPNAVYFFEKSGMAPTSYLLEVANFAISKKKYNQAHFYFLKMGKPKTQAAWTTAQGAEKMGDLMLAASFYLRAQNKEHAQSMYLRVLGSKAPAHAARQHEARVALLTLTDSSTAVALTKELAKAPKELGPLLTLLLHKAQGEPYQVVVHHLGWAGTLGTASHNTATSVLRPPLAVKKLFRRVLGKKRANITSVHIKETTLTVPEKRSSAVDLAALKRSLSSRTGDIFFEIRTTFKELQPVIGKTSVRITIHVTVTIPAMKMAKFFTASIRHTESASHRKEKEKDKKLARKLSFVELRSKIRSVEGELKQFLSSIPLK
;
A
#
# COMPACT_ATOMS: atom_id res chain seq x y z
N MET A 1 69.25 -4.69 51.85
CA MET A 1 69.17 -3.26 52.22
C MET A 1 67.79 -2.90 52.76
N LYS A 2 67.72 -2.20 53.91
CA LYS A 2 66.48 -1.67 54.52
C LYS A 2 65.96 -0.46 53.71
N LYS A 3 64.65 -0.13 53.77
CA LYS A 3 64.00 0.95 52.98
C LYS A 3 64.76 2.29 53.00
N ASN A 4 65.34 2.65 54.16
CA ASN A 4 66.13 3.88 54.33
C ASN A 4 67.46 3.91 53.57
N GLN A 5 68.04 2.76 53.21
CA GLN A 5 69.32 2.70 52.51
C GLN A 5 69.18 3.07 51.02
N TYR A 6 68.02 2.83 50.41
CA TYR A 6 67.77 3.22 49.02
C TYR A 6 67.57 4.71 48.84
N PHE A 7 66.91 5.37 49.80
CA PHE A 7 66.76 6.82 49.80
C PHE A 7 68.12 7.53 49.97
N LYS A 8 69.00 6.98 50.82
CA LYS A 8 70.37 7.46 50.93
C LYS A 8 71.15 7.23 49.64
N ALA A 9 71.02 6.05 49.02
CA ALA A 9 71.68 5.73 47.75
C ALA A 9 71.19 6.63 46.59
N SER A 10 69.90 6.94 46.52
CA SER A 10 69.35 7.83 45.48
C SER A 10 69.84 9.27 45.66
N LYS A 11 69.87 9.79 46.90
CA LYS A 11 70.49 11.10 47.20
C LYS A 11 71.97 11.14 46.81
N HIS A 12 72.71 10.07 47.10
CA HIS A 12 74.11 9.97 46.72
C HIS A 12 74.28 9.93 45.18
N CYS A 13 73.42 9.21 44.44
CA CYS A 13 73.45 9.24 42.98
C CYS A 13 73.12 10.63 42.42
N ALA A 14 72.19 11.36 43.03
CA ALA A 14 71.84 12.73 42.62
C ALA A 14 72.99 13.73 42.82
N ALA A 15 73.85 13.53 43.83
CA ALA A 15 75.00 14.39 44.12
C ALA A 15 76.21 14.16 43.19
N ARG A 16 76.19 13.15 42.32
CA ARG A 16 77.30 12.84 41.40
C ARG A 16 77.33 13.76 40.19
N PRO A 17 78.50 13.94 39.53
CA PRO A 17 78.59 14.62 38.23
C PRO A 17 77.67 13.97 37.20
N ALA A 18 77.10 14.78 36.29
CA ALA A 18 76.09 14.35 35.31
C ALA A 18 76.50 13.11 34.48
N SER A 19 77.79 12.94 34.19
CA SER A 19 78.33 11.78 33.46
C SER A 19 78.24 10.47 34.24
N GLY A 20 78.29 10.50 35.57
CA GLY A 20 78.25 9.31 36.44
C GLY A 20 76.86 8.97 37.00
N GLN A 21 75.89 9.87 36.88
CA GLN A 21 74.52 9.65 37.36
C GLN A 21 73.82 8.45 36.68
N PRO A 22 73.88 8.28 35.34
CA PRO A 22 73.22 7.17 34.65
C PRO A 22 73.61 5.79 35.19
N GLN A 23 74.91 5.54 35.34
CA GLN A 23 75.44 4.28 35.84
C GLN A 23 75.06 4.04 37.31
N CYS A 24 75.00 5.09 38.12
CA CYS A 24 74.60 5.02 39.52
C CYS A 24 73.13 4.59 39.64
N TYR A 25 72.23 5.26 38.92
CA TYR A 25 70.81 4.94 38.93
C TYR A 25 70.51 3.56 38.32
N ALA A 26 71.23 3.14 37.27
CA ALA A 26 71.10 1.80 36.70
C ALA A 26 71.39 0.69 37.72
N LYS A 27 72.39 0.87 38.60
CA LYS A 27 72.69 -0.10 39.68
C LYS A 27 71.57 -0.17 40.72
N ILE A 28 71.00 0.96 41.13
CA ILE A 28 69.85 0.99 42.06
C ILE A 28 68.65 0.27 41.40
N ALA A 29 68.38 0.55 40.12
CA ALA A 29 67.28 -0.05 39.38
C ALA A 29 67.40 -1.58 39.31
N GLN A 30 68.59 -2.13 39.01
CA GLN A 30 68.84 -3.58 39.01
C GLN A 30 68.61 -4.25 40.37
N VAL A 31 68.80 -3.52 41.48
CA VAL A 31 68.50 -4.05 42.81
C VAL A 31 66.99 -4.13 43.03
N TYR A 32 66.22 -3.14 42.57
CA TYR A 32 64.75 -3.18 42.65
C TYR A 32 64.14 -4.24 41.73
N GLU A 33 64.70 -4.46 40.52
CA GLU A 33 64.29 -5.57 39.65
C GLU A 33 64.44 -6.93 40.35
N ARG A 34 65.60 -7.19 40.98
CA ARG A 34 65.85 -8.43 41.73
C ARG A 34 64.92 -8.62 42.92
N LYS A 35 64.34 -7.53 43.44
CA LYS A 35 63.34 -7.57 44.52
C LYS A 35 61.90 -7.72 44.02
N GLY A 36 61.67 -7.68 42.70
CA GLY A 36 60.33 -7.67 42.11
C GLY A 36 59.59 -6.34 42.23
N ASP A 37 60.23 -5.27 42.73
CA ASP A 37 59.62 -3.93 42.83
C ASP A 37 59.82 -3.20 41.50
N LEU A 38 59.05 -3.64 40.51
CA LEU A 38 59.18 -3.23 39.12
C LEU A 38 58.90 -1.73 38.92
N GLU A 39 57.96 -1.14 39.66
CA GLU A 39 57.65 0.30 39.53
C GLU A 39 58.84 1.17 39.93
N ARG A 40 59.47 0.88 41.08
CA ARG A 40 60.67 1.60 41.50
C ARG A 40 61.83 1.33 40.56
N ALA A 41 61.97 0.11 40.07
CA ALA A 41 62.99 -0.21 39.08
C ALA A 41 62.84 0.63 37.79
N ALA A 42 61.61 0.75 37.26
CA ALA A 42 61.33 1.58 36.09
C ALA A 42 61.68 3.06 36.36
N HIS A 43 61.28 3.60 37.52
CA HIS A 43 61.60 4.97 37.92
C HIS A 43 63.11 5.25 37.93
N PHE A 44 63.92 4.34 38.49
CA PHE A 44 65.38 4.53 38.51
C PHE A 44 66.04 4.32 37.14
N HIS A 45 65.51 3.45 36.27
CA HIS A 45 65.99 3.40 34.88
C HIS A 45 65.67 4.67 34.10
N ALA A 46 64.51 5.30 34.35
CA ALA A 46 64.14 6.60 33.78
C ALA A 46 65.13 7.69 34.20
N LEU A 47 65.44 7.79 35.50
CA LEU A 47 66.46 8.71 36.04
C LEU A 47 67.85 8.42 35.45
N GLY A 48 68.16 7.15 35.19
CA GLY A 48 69.39 6.72 34.54
C GLY A 48 69.41 6.91 33.01
N LYS A 49 68.37 7.51 32.42
CA LYS A 49 68.17 7.65 30.96
C LYS A 49 68.22 6.33 30.19
N ASN A 50 67.97 5.19 30.85
CA ASN A 50 67.91 3.87 30.23
C ASN A 50 66.48 3.57 29.76
N THR A 51 66.04 4.30 28.74
CA THR A 51 64.66 4.25 28.23
C THR A 51 64.27 2.87 27.70
N ALA A 52 65.22 2.09 27.16
CA ALA A 52 64.96 0.74 26.67
C ALA A 52 64.58 -0.22 27.82
N ARG A 53 65.31 -0.16 28.94
CA ARG A 53 65.04 -1.03 30.10
C ARG A 53 63.82 -0.57 30.88
N GLU A 54 63.63 0.73 31.02
CA GLU A 54 62.40 1.32 31.57
C GLU A 54 61.15 0.81 30.83
N ARG A 55 61.13 0.93 29.49
CA ARG A 55 60.01 0.44 28.67
C ARG A 55 59.77 -1.06 28.85
N ARG A 56 60.84 -1.87 28.91
CA ARG A 56 60.72 -3.31 29.16
C ARG A 56 60.08 -3.60 30.52
N ILE A 57 60.43 -2.86 31.56
CA ILE A 57 59.85 -3.08 32.90
C ILE A 57 58.38 -2.66 32.91
N TYR A 58 58.02 -1.51 32.34
CA TYR A 58 56.61 -1.13 32.22
C TYR A 58 55.80 -2.15 31.40
N PHE A 59 56.39 -2.75 30.36
CA PHE A 59 55.75 -3.84 29.62
C PHE A 59 55.48 -5.06 30.52
N LEU A 60 56.42 -5.46 31.38
CA LEU A 60 56.24 -6.58 32.31
C LEU A 60 55.16 -6.29 33.37
N ILE A 61 55.13 -5.07 33.91
CA ILE A 61 54.07 -4.64 34.85
C ILE A 61 52.71 -4.68 34.16
N ALA A 62 52.62 -4.13 32.94
CA ALA A 62 51.38 -4.13 32.16
C ALA A 62 50.88 -5.55 31.86
N GLN A 63 51.78 -6.48 31.54
CA GLN A 63 51.45 -7.88 31.33
C GLN A 63 50.88 -8.53 32.60
N GLY A 64 51.47 -8.26 33.77
CA GLY A 64 50.94 -8.77 35.04
C GLY A 64 49.51 -8.27 35.33
N PHE A 65 49.22 -7.00 35.07
CA PHE A 65 47.85 -6.47 35.19
C PHE A 65 46.90 -7.03 34.12
N GLU A 66 47.37 -7.28 32.88
CA GLU A 66 46.56 -7.92 31.84
C GLU A 66 46.15 -9.35 32.26
N GLU A 67 47.08 -10.12 32.82
CA GLU A 67 46.86 -11.49 33.30
C GLU A 67 45.87 -11.53 34.48
N GLN A 68 45.83 -10.49 35.31
CA GLN A 68 44.87 -10.32 36.40
C GLN A 68 43.49 -9.79 35.93
N GLY A 69 43.36 -9.42 34.65
CA GLY A 69 42.14 -8.81 34.11
C GLY A 69 41.95 -7.33 34.46
N GLU A 70 42.95 -6.68 35.06
CA GLU A 70 42.95 -5.25 35.39
C GLU A 70 43.29 -4.39 34.16
N ASN A 71 42.40 -4.43 33.17
CA ASN A 71 42.62 -3.86 31.84
C ASN A 71 43.00 -2.37 31.85
N ASP A 72 42.39 -1.55 32.73
CA ASP A 72 42.65 -0.11 32.79
C ASP A 72 44.09 0.18 33.23
N ARG A 73 44.59 -0.55 34.24
CA ARG A 73 45.98 -0.45 34.70
C ARG A 73 46.95 -1.00 33.66
N ALA A 74 46.62 -2.13 33.04
CA ALA A 74 47.42 -2.69 31.95
C ALA A 74 47.60 -1.69 30.79
N ILE A 75 46.52 -1.01 30.37
CA ILE A 75 46.55 0.03 29.33
C ILE A 75 47.46 1.20 29.74
N GLU A 76 47.40 1.65 31.00
CA GLU A 76 48.25 2.73 31.50
C GLU A 76 49.74 2.39 31.37
N PHE A 77 50.14 1.20 31.83
CA PHE A 77 51.54 0.76 31.77
C PHE A 77 52.00 0.40 30.36
N TYR A 78 51.15 -0.21 29.52
CA TYR A 78 51.49 -0.40 28.10
C TYR A 78 51.69 0.94 27.37
N ARG A 79 50.97 1.99 27.76
CA ARG A 79 51.17 3.34 27.22
C ARG A 79 52.53 3.91 27.62
N LYS A 80 52.91 3.79 28.90
CA LYS A 80 54.27 4.16 29.38
C LYS A 80 55.36 3.35 28.68
N ALA A 81 55.09 2.08 28.38
CA ALA A 81 56.00 1.21 27.65
C ALA A 81 56.06 1.49 26.12
N GLY A 82 55.14 2.28 25.58
CA GLY A 82 55.04 2.57 24.14
C GLY A 82 54.44 1.44 23.29
N HIS A 83 53.82 0.42 23.90
CA HIS A 83 53.28 -0.76 23.22
C HIS A 83 51.82 -0.57 22.75
N LYS A 84 51.63 0.22 21.69
CA LYS A 84 50.31 0.55 21.13
C LYS A 84 49.47 -0.68 20.71
N GLU A 85 50.09 -1.71 20.13
CA GLU A 85 49.34 -2.88 19.66
C GLU A 85 48.74 -3.73 20.80
N ARG A 86 49.41 -3.78 21.96
CA ARG A 86 48.86 -4.42 23.16
C ARG A 86 47.66 -3.67 23.69
N ILE A 87 47.72 -2.33 23.70
CA ILE A 87 46.57 -1.47 24.06
C ILE A 87 45.38 -1.75 23.13
N ARG A 88 45.60 -1.77 21.81
CA ARG A 88 44.55 -2.12 20.83
C ARG A 88 43.96 -3.50 21.09
N THR A 89 44.81 -4.48 21.40
CA THR A 89 44.37 -5.85 21.72
C THR A 89 43.45 -5.89 22.95
N ILE A 90 43.79 -5.17 24.02
CA ILE A 90 42.93 -5.05 25.20
C ILE A 90 41.60 -4.39 24.83
N TYR A 91 41.62 -3.28 24.08
CA TYR A 91 40.39 -2.63 23.62
C TYR A 91 39.50 -3.56 22.76
N ARG A 92 40.08 -4.38 21.86
CA ARG A 92 39.33 -5.41 21.12
C ARG A 92 38.68 -6.41 22.07
N LYS A 93 39.38 -6.89 23.11
CA LYS A 93 38.83 -7.83 24.11
C LYS A 93 37.63 -7.22 24.84
N ILE A 94 37.75 -5.98 25.33
CA ILE A 94 36.65 -5.27 26.02
C ILE A 94 35.48 -5.00 25.06
N GLY A 95 35.77 -4.62 23.82
CA GLY A 95 34.77 -4.39 22.77
C GLY A 95 33.95 -5.65 22.48
N ARG A 96 34.61 -6.80 22.30
CA ARG A 96 33.95 -8.11 22.10
C ARG A 96 33.08 -8.51 23.29
N ALA A 97 33.57 -8.33 24.52
CA ALA A 97 32.80 -8.60 25.72
C ALA A 97 31.55 -7.71 25.83
N SER A 98 31.67 -6.42 25.47
CA SER A 98 30.55 -5.48 25.44
C SER A 98 29.50 -5.85 24.38
N ARG A 99 29.94 -6.20 23.17
CA ARG A 99 29.06 -6.68 22.09
C ARG A 99 28.28 -7.93 22.51
N THR A 100 28.95 -8.88 23.16
CA THR A 100 28.34 -10.13 23.64
C THR A 100 27.26 -9.89 24.70
N ARG A 101 27.44 -8.88 25.56
CA ARG A 101 26.42 -8.42 26.52
C ARG A 101 25.28 -7.61 25.87
N GLY A 102 25.37 -7.32 24.57
CA GLY A 102 24.42 -6.50 23.84
C GLY A 102 24.61 -4.99 24.00
N ASP A 103 25.69 -4.56 24.65
CA ASP A 103 26.06 -3.15 24.83
C ASP A 103 26.88 -2.67 23.62
N MET A 104 26.15 -2.31 22.56
CA MET A 104 26.73 -1.98 21.26
C MET A 104 27.43 -0.62 21.26
N ASP A 105 26.97 0.33 22.07
CA ASP A 105 27.58 1.67 22.14
C ASP A 105 28.99 1.56 22.74
N ASN A 106 29.14 0.81 23.84
CA ASN A 106 30.46 0.55 24.41
C ASN A 106 31.33 -0.31 23.48
N ALA A 107 30.75 -1.30 22.80
CA ALA A 107 31.49 -2.10 21.82
C ALA A 107 32.09 -1.22 20.70
N LEU A 108 31.28 -0.35 20.09
CA LEU A 108 31.72 0.57 19.04
C LEU A 108 32.78 1.55 19.55
N ARG A 109 32.62 2.08 20.76
CA ARG A 109 33.61 2.95 21.39
C ARG A 109 34.96 2.25 21.53
N PHE A 110 34.99 1.03 22.07
CA PHE A 110 36.24 0.30 22.28
C PHE A 110 36.87 -0.21 20.98
N PHE A 111 36.08 -0.65 19.99
CA PHE A 111 36.62 -0.97 18.68
C PHE A 111 37.15 0.27 17.94
N GLY A 112 36.54 1.44 18.14
CA GLY A 112 37.07 2.73 17.69
C GLY A 112 38.43 3.06 18.31
N LEU A 113 38.57 2.88 19.63
CA LEU A 113 39.86 3.04 20.33
C LEU A 113 40.91 2.01 19.88
N ALA A 114 40.48 0.84 19.42
CA ALA A 114 41.35 -0.18 18.84
C ALA A 114 41.68 0.06 17.36
N GLU A 115 41.05 1.04 16.71
CA GLU A 115 41.12 1.30 15.26
C GLU A 115 40.75 0.06 14.42
N ASP A 116 39.82 -0.76 14.94
CA ASP A 116 39.42 -2.03 14.34
C ASP A 116 38.16 -1.88 13.48
N GLN A 117 38.35 -1.47 12.23
CA GLN A 117 37.24 -1.21 11.31
C GLN A 117 36.40 -2.46 11.01
N GLU A 118 37.02 -3.64 11.02
CA GLU A 118 36.33 -4.91 10.80
C GLU A 118 35.33 -5.18 11.93
N GLU A 119 35.77 -5.05 13.19
CA GLU A 119 34.90 -5.24 14.35
C GLU A 119 33.84 -4.13 14.47
N ILE A 120 34.13 -2.90 14.07
CA ILE A 120 33.14 -1.82 13.97
C ILE A 120 32.03 -2.21 12.98
N ASN A 121 32.41 -2.64 11.76
CA ASN A 121 31.47 -3.06 10.73
C ASN A 121 30.66 -4.27 11.17
N ALA A 122 31.30 -5.27 11.79
CA ALA A 122 30.62 -6.44 12.34
C ALA A 122 29.62 -6.07 13.43
N THR A 123 29.94 -5.09 14.28
CA THR A 123 29.04 -4.59 15.33
C THR A 123 27.84 -3.85 14.76
N TYR A 124 28.05 -2.99 13.75
CA TYR A 124 26.96 -2.35 13.02
C TYR A 124 26.05 -3.37 12.33
N LYS A 125 26.61 -4.40 11.70
CA LYS A 125 25.85 -5.50 11.08
C LYS A 125 25.02 -6.24 12.13
N ALA A 126 25.61 -6.63 13.26
CA ALA A 126 24.90 -7.32 14.34
C ALA A 126 23.72 -6.49 14.90
N PHE A 127 23.87 -5.16 14.98
CA PHE A 127 22.76 -4.29 15.37
C PHE A 127 21.68 -4.20 14.28
N GLY A 128 22.09 -4.16 13.01
CA GLY A 128 21.21 -4.30 11.85
C GLY A 128 20.38 -5.59 11.91
N ASP A 129 21.03 -6.73 12.17
CA ASP A 129 20.40 -8.06 12.31
C ASP A 129 19.38 -8.08 13.45
N LYS A 130 19.73 -7.51 14.62
CA LYS A 130 18.82 -7.40 15.78
C LYS A 130 17.57 -6.59 15.44
N LEU A 131 17.72 -5.43 14.80
CA LEU A 131 16.59 -4.59 14.38
C LEU A 131 15.75 -5.25 13.28
N PHE A 132 16.41 -5.99 12.38
CA PHE A 132 15.74 -6.75 11.33
C PHE A 132 14.86 -7.86 11.93
N ALA A 133 15.37 -8.60 12.92
CA ALA A 133 14.61 -9.61 13.65
C ALA A 133 13.40 -9.01 14.38
N GLN A 134 13.53 -7.80 14.92
CA GLN A 134 12.44 -7.01 15.51
C GLN A 134 11.47 -6.42 14.47
N LYS A 135 11.65 -6.71 13.18
CA LYS A 135 10.88 -6.17 12.05
C LYS A 135 10.95 -4.63 11.95
N ASN A 136 11.97 -4.01 12.54
CA ASN A 136 12.26 -2.57 12.43
C ASN A 136 13.16 -2.30 11.22
N TYR A 137 12.64 -2.65 10.05
CA TYR A 137 13.39 -2.66 8.79
C TYR A 137 13.97 -1.30 8.40
N LYS A 138 13.28 -0.19 8.72
CA LYS A 138 13.77 1.16 8.40
C LYS A 138 15.07 1.46 9.15
N ARG A 139 15.09 1.22 10.46
CA ARG A 139 16.31 1.41 11.24
C ARG A 139 17.38 0.39 10.87
N SER A 140 17.02 -0.88 10.61
CA SER A 140 18.05 -1.86 10.24
C SER A 140 18.82 -1.48 8.97
N ILE A 141 18.17 -0.85 7.98
CA ILE A 141 18.84 -0.33 6.77
C ILE A 141 19.98 0.64 7.13
N GLU A 142 19.72 1.60 8.02
CA GLU A 142 20.71 2.60 8.45
C GLU A 142 21.96 1.92 9.02
N TRP A 143 21.78 0.84 9.80
CA TRP A 143 22.89 0.13 10.43
C TRP A 143 23.64 -0.80 9.49
N TYR A 144 22.97 -1.49 8.57
CA TYR A 144 23.65 -2.23 7.51
C TYR A 144 24.44 -1.30 6.57
N GLN A 145 23.91 -0.11 6.26
CA GLN A 145 24.64 0.89 5.48
C GLN A 145 25.92 1.35 6.19
N LYS A 146 25.85 1.63 7.50
CA LYS A 146 27.03 1.92 8.32
C LYS A 146 28.03 0.78 8.34
N ALA A 147 27.56 -0.47 8.28
CA ALA A 147 28.42 -1.66 8.21
C ALA A 147 29.07 -1.88 6.83
N GLY A 148 28.72 -1.11 5.80
CA GLY A 148 29.08 -1.40 4.41
C GLY A 148 28.45 -2.71 3.89
N ALA A 149 27.42 -3.21 4.55
CA ALA A 149 26.78 -4.49 4.23
C ALA A 149 25.65 -4.34 3.21
N SER A 150 25.40 -5.40 2.45
CA SER A 150 24.29 -5.42 1.49
C SER A 150 22.92 -5.32 2.18
N VAL A 151 22.17 -4.27 1.83
CA VAL A 151 20.81 -4.01 2.30
C VAL A 151 19.72 -4.63 1.43
N LYS A 152 20.09 -5.34 0.35
CA LYS A 152 19.15 -5.94 -0.62
C LYS A 152 18.07 -6.78 0.07
N HIS A 153 18.47 -7.67 0.97
CA HIS A 153 17.56 -8.56 1.69
C HIS A 153 16.58 -7.80 2.60
N VAL A 154 17.00 -6.67 3.17
CA VAL A 154 16.16 -5.82 4.04
C VAL A 154 15.09 -5.10 3.23
N TYR A 155 15.49 -4.50 2.10
CA TYR A 155 14.56 -3.87 1.18
C TYR A 155 13.52 -4.85 0.64
N MET A 156 13.93 -6.08 0.32
CA MET A 156 13.02 -7.16 -0.06
C MET A 156 11.96 -7.45 1.00
N LYS A 157 12.35 -7.56 2.28
CA LYS A 157 11.38 -7.77 3.37
C LYS A 157 10.45 -6.60 3.58
N LEU A 158 10.94 -5.37 3.43
CA LEU A 158 10.10 -4.18 3.52
C LEU A 158 9.08 -4.13 2.38
N ALA A 159 9.50 -4.44 1.14
CA ALA A 159 8.61 -4.56 -0.02
C ALA A 159 7.53 -5.63 0.22
N GLN A 160 7.91 -6.82 0.71
CA GLN A 160 6.97 -7.89 1.09
C GLN A 160 5.97 -7.45 2.16
N ARG A 161 6.39 -6.62 3.13
CA ARG A 161 5.48 -6.08 4.16
C ARG A 161 4.46 -5.11 3.56
N TYR A 162 4.85 -4.27 2.61
CA TYR A 162 3.90 -3.41 1.88
C TYR A 162 2.95 -4.23 1.00
N LEU A 163 3.45 -5.30 0.37
CA LEU A 163 2.62 -6.27 -0.35
C LEU A 163 1.57 -6.92 0.56
N ALA A 164 1.97 -7.40 1.74
CA ALA A 164 1.04 -7.99 2.72
C ALA A 164 -0.04 -6.99 3.17
N ARG A 165 0.30 -5.70 3.22
CA ARG A 165 -0.64 -4.60 3.51
C ARG A 165 -1.44 -4.13 2.29
N LYS A 166 -1.31 -4.81 1.14
CA LYS A 166 -1.98 -4.46 -0.13
C LYS A 166 -1.60 -3.08 -0.67
N ALA A 167 -0.45 -2.56 -0.25
CA ALA A 167 0.08 -1.25 -0.62
C ALA A 167 1.13 -1.39 -1.74
N TYR A 168 0.70 -1.85 -2.91
CA TYR A 168 1.58 -2.26 -4.01
C TYR A 168 2.55 -1.17 -4.48
N PHE A 169 2.05 0.04 -4.70
CA PHE A 169 2.87 1.16 -5.17
C PHE A 169 3.93 1.56 -4.14
N GLN A 170 3.68 1.36 -2.85
CA GLN A 170 4.67 1.61 -1.80
C GLN A 170 5.76 0.52 -1.75
N ALA A 171 5.53 -0.66 -2.33
CA ALA A 171 6.51 -1.73 -2.41
C ALA A 171 7.54 -1.51 -3.54
N ILE A 172 7.14 -0.87 -4.64
CA ILE A 172 7.98 -0.60 -5.84
C ILE A 172 9.35 -0.01 -5.50
N PRO A 173 9.46 1.14 -4.80
CA PRO A 173 10.77 1.75 -4.56
C PRO A 173 11.71 0.84 -3.77
N TYR A 174 11.18 -0.08 -2.95
CA TYR A 174 11.99 -1.01 -2.20
C TYR A 174 12.43 -2.23 -3.03
N TYR A 175 11.66 -2.64 -4.03
CA TYR A 175 12.15 -3.62 -5.01
C TYR A 175 13.28 -3.05 -5.87
N GLU A 176 13.16 -1.79 -6.28
CA GLU A 176 14.19 -1.08 -7.04
C GLU A 176 15.47 -0.91 -6.20
N LEU A 177 15.34 -0.49 -4.95
CA LEU A 177 16.48 -0.41 -4.01
C LEU A 177 17.09 -1.79 -3.68
N ALA A 178 16.33 -2.87 -3.83
CA ALA A 178 16.86 -4.23 -3.75
C ALA A 178 17.56 -4.69 -5.05
N GLY A 179 17.60 -3.84 -6.07
CA GLY A 179 18.21 -4.14 -7.37
C GLY A 179 17.44 -5.17 -8.18
N LEU A 180 16.13 -5.34 -7.95
CA LEU A 180 15.29 -6.16 -8.82
C LEU A 180 14.96 -5.37 -10.09
N LYS A 181 14.99 -6.06 -11.23
CA LYS A 181 14.53 -5.49 -12.49
C LYS A 181 13.03 -5.23 -12.43
N ALA A 182 12.58 -4.18 -13.12
CA ALA A 182 11.16 -3.86 -13.24
C ALA A 182 10.33 -5.05 -13.72
N SER A 183 10.85 -5.84 -14.66
CA SER A 183 10.22 -7.07 -15.13
C SER A 183 9.94 -8.07 -14.01
N GLU A 184 10.88 -8.30 -13.10
CA GLU A 184 10.78 -9.31 -12.05
C GLU A 184 9.76 -8.92 -10.96
N TYR A 185 9.87 -7.69 -10.43
CA TYR A 185 8.99 -7.28 -9.34
C TYR A 185 7.57 -7.00 -9.83
N ASN A 186 7.39 -6.50 -11.07
CA ASN A 186 6.07 -6.21 -11.60
C ASN A 186 5.22 -7.48 -11.79
N VAL A 187 5.80 -8.61 -12.19
CA VAL A 187 5.08 -9.90 -12.23
C VAL A 187 4.60 -10.29 -10.82
N THR A 188 5.44 -10.10 -9.81
CA THR A 188 5.09 -10.39 -8.40
C THR A 188 3.95 -9.50 -7.92
N LEU A 189 4.01 -8.19 -8.20
CA LEU A 189 2.95 -7.24 -7.88
C LEU A 189 1.64 -7.57 -8.63
N ALA A 190 1.73 -7.97 -9.90
CA ALA A 190 0.59 -8.35 -10.73
C ALA A 190 -0.14 -9.57 -10.16
N ARG A 191 0.59 -10.64 -9.82
CA ARG A 191 0.03 -11.83 -9.19
C ARG A 191 -0.56 -11.55 -7.81
N ALA A 192 0.06 -10.68 -7.02
CA ALA A 192 -0.49 -10.24 -5.75
C ALA A 192 -1.82 -9.47 -5.94
N CYS A 193 -1.94 -8.67 -7.00
CA CYS A 193 -3.20 -8.01 -7.38
C CYS A 193 -4.26 -9.02 -7.85
N LEU A 194 -3.88 -10.02 -8.65
CA LEU A 194 -4.78 -11.10 -9.09
C LEU A 194 -5.34 -11.87 -7.90
N ALA A 195 -4.49 -12.25 -6.93
CA ALA A 195 -4.93 -12.95 -5.73
C ALA A 195 -5.99 -12.18 -4.92
N GLN A 196 -6.10 -10.86 -5.12
CA GLN A 196 -7.11 -10.01 -4.51
C GLN A 196 -8.25 -9.62 -5.46
N GLU A 197 -8.35 -10.27 -6.61
CA GLU A 197 -9.35 -10.01 -7.66
C GLU A 197 -9.31 -8.56 -8.19
N LYS A 198 -8.17 -7.86 -8.03
CA LYS A 198 -7.94 -6.50 -8.56
C LYS A 198 -7.39 -6.56 -9.98
N TYR A 199 -8.21 -7.07 -10.91
CA TYR A 199 -7.80 -7.34 -12.28
C TYR A 199 -7.19 -6.14 -13.03
N PRO A 200 -7.71 -4.90 -12.94
CA PRO A 200 -7.11 -3.75 -13.64
C PRO A 200 -5.68 -3.45 -13.16
N ASN A 201 -5.42 -3.55 -11.86
CA ASN A 201 -4.10 -3.34 -11.30
C ASN A 201 -3.13 -4.46 -11.70
N ALA A 202 -3.62 -5.71 -11.75
CA ALA A 202 -2.81 -6.83 -12.23
C ALA A 202 -2.36 -6.61 -13.67
N VAL A 203 -3.29 -6.23 -14.56
CA VAL A 203 -2.99 -5.91 -15.96
C VAL A 203 -1.97 -4.78 -16.06
N TYR A 204 -2.14 -3.69 -15.31
CA TYR A 204 -1.17 -2.60 -15.26
C TYR A 204 0.25 -3.10 -14.92
N PHE A 205 0.38 -3.93 -13.89
CA PHE A 205 1.69 -4.44 -13.50
C PHE A 205 2.27 -5.43 -14.51
N PHE A 206 1.47 -6.32 -15.11
CA PHE A 206 1.95 -7.19 -16.17
C PHE A 206 2.40 -6.43 -17.43
N GLU A 207 1.67 -5.38 -17.81
CA GLU A 207 2.09 -4.50 -18.91
C GLU A 207 3.46 -3.86 -18.59
N LYS A 208 3.64 -3.38 -17.36
CA LYS A 208 4.92 -2.81 -16.89
C LYS A 208 6.04 -3.84 -16.71
N SER A 209 5.74 -5.13 -16.67
CA SER A 209 6.78 -6.16 -16.62
C SER A 209 7.38 -6.47 -17.99
N GLY A 210 6.83 -5.91 -19.07
CA GLY A 210 7.23 -6.22 -20.45
C GLY A 210 6.72 -7.58 -20.93
N MET A 211 5.77 -8.21 -20.23
CA MET A 211 5.12 -9.42 -20.72
C MET A 211 4.29 -9.10 -21.97
N ALA A 212 4.28 -10.01 -22.94
CA ALA A 212 3.45 -9.88 -24.13
C ALA A 212 1.97 -9.74 -23.75
N PRO A 213 1.19 -8.85 -24.42
CA PRO A 213 -0.24 -8.66 -24.18
C PRO A 213 -1.05 -9.95 -24.13
N THR A 214 -0.80 -10.85 -25.07
CA THR A 214 -1.46 -12.16 -25.15
C THR A 214 -1.19 -13.02 -23.92
N SER A 215 0.05 -13.07 -23.45
CA SER A 215 0.45 -13.92 -22.31
C SER A 215 -0.18 -13.48 -21.00
N TYR A 216 -0.09 -12.19 -20.65
CA TYR A 216 -0.61 -11.75 -19.35
C TYR A 216 -2.14 -11.64 -19.32
N LEU A 217 -2.78 -11.25 -20.42
CA LEU A 217 -4.25 -11.21 -20.47
C LEU A 217 -4.83 -12.62 -20.38
N LEU A 218 -4.14 -13.62 -20.92
CA LEU A 218 -4.50 -15.03 -20.77
C LEU A 218 -4.38 -15.48 -19.30
N GLU A 219 -3.29 -15.11 -18.61
CA GLU A 219 -3.13 -15.41 -17.17
C GLU A 219 -4.26 -14.77 -16.33
N VAL A 220 -4.60 -13.51 -16.60
CA VAL A 220 -5.70 -12.78 -15.94
C VAL A 220 -7.06 -13.45 -16.22
N ALA A 221 -7.34 -13.82 -17.47
CA ALA A 221 -8.59 -14.47 -17.86
C ALA A 221 -8.75 -15.87 -17.23
N ASN A 222 -7.69 -16.67 -17.25
CA ASN A 222 -7.68 -18.00 -16.64
C ASN A 222 -7.86 -17.92 -15.12
N PHE A 223 -7.20 -16.95 -14.47
CA PHE A 223 -7.42 -16.70 -13.05
C PHE A 223 -8.88 -16.32 -12.76
N ALA A 224 -9.49 -15.48 -13.58
CA ALA A 224 -10.91 -15.12 -13.45
C ALA A 224 -11.84 -16.35 -13.62
N ILE A 225 -11.57 -17.27 -14.56
CA ILE A 225 -12.29 -18.55 -14.68
C ILE A 225 -12.19 -19.35 -13.38
N SER A 226 -10.98 -19.47 -12.80
CA SER A 226 -10.76 -20.25 -11.55
C SER A 226 -11.56 -19.71 -10.36
N LYS A 227 -11.84 -18.40 -10.36
CA LYS A 227 -12.68 -17.71 -9.35
C LYS A 227 -14.16 -17.66 -9.73
N LYS A 228 -14.58 -18.36 -10.79
CA LYS A 228 -15.94 -18.34 -11.35
C LYS A 228 -16.42 -16.93 -11.73
N LYS A 229 -15.49 -16.06 -12.15
CA LYS A 229 -15.70 -14.68 -12.60
C LYS A 229 -15.72 -14.62 -14.14
N TYR A 230 -16.68 -15.33 -14.73
CA TYR A 230 -16.67 -15.61 -16.17
C TYR A 230 -16.88 -14.40 -17.07
N ASN A 231 -17.66 -13.40 -16.63
CA ASN A 231 -17.82 -12.15 -17.37
C ASN A 231 -16.50 -11.36 -17.43
N GLN A 232 -15.74 -11.35 -16.33
CA GLN A 232 -14.40 -10.77 -16.30
C GLN A 232 -13.45 -11.55 -17.20
N ALA A 233 -13.48 -12.89 -17.16
CA ALA A 233 -12.68 -13.73 -18.05
C ALA A 233 -12.97 -13.43 -19.53
N HIS A 234 -14.26 -13.39 -19.91
CA HIS A 234 -14.70 -13.07 -21.26
C HIS A 234 -14.21 -11.69 -21.72
N PHE A 235 -14.33 -10.68 -20.85
CA PHE A 235 -13.80 -9.33 -21.11
C PHE A 235 -12.29 -9.36 -21.45
N TYR A 236 -11.49 -10.10 -20.68
CA TYR A 236 -10.04 -10.19 -20.94
C TYR A 236 -9.71 -11.04 -22.17
N PHE A 237 -10.51 -12.06 -22.52
CA PHE A 237 -10.37 -12.75 -23.80
C PHE A 237 -10.63 -11.81 -24.99
N LEU A 238 -11.62 -10.93 -24.91
CA LEU A 238 -11.86 -9.92 -25.93
C LEU A 238 -10.70 -8.91 -26.01
N LYS A 239 -10.16 -8.46 -24.87
CA LYS A 239 -9.02 -7.53 -24.85
C LYS A 239 -7.75 -8.12 -25.49
N MET A 240 -7.61 -9.44 -25.55
CA MET A 240 -6.53 -10.11 -26.29
C MET A 240 -6.67 -10.02 -27.82
N GLY A 241 -7.76 -9.45 -28.34
CA GLY A 241 -8.05 -9.44 -29.76
C GLY A 241 -8.62 -10.77 -30.28
N LYS A 242 -9.01 -11.69 -29.39
CA LYS A 242 -9.73 -12.90 -29.84
C LYS A 242 -11.07 -12.48 -30.45
N PRO A 243 -11.50 -13.11 -31.57
CA PRO A 243 -12.85 -12.94 -32.09
C PRO A 243 -13.89 -13.18 -30.99
N LYS A 244 -15.01 -12.43 -31.03
CA LYS A 244 -16.05 -12.53 -29.99
C LYS A 244 -16.53 -13.96 -29.78
N THR A 245 -16.68 -14.72 -30.87
CA THR A 245 -17.07 -16.14 -30.87
C THR A 245 -16.01 -17.01 -30.18
N GLN A 246 -14.72 -16.84 -30.50
CA GLN A 246 -13.63 -17.60 -29.89
C GLN A 246 -13.44 -17.26 -28.40
N ALA A 247 -13.57 -15.99 -28.03
CA ALA A 247 -13.54 -15.55 -26.64
C ALA A 247 -14.69 -16.15 -25.82
N ALA A 248 -15.90 -16.18 -26.40
CA ALA A 248 -17.06 -16.81 -25.79
C ALA A 248 -16.85 -18.33 -25.64
N TRP A 249 -16.36 -19.00 -26.67
CA TRP A 249 -16.07 -20.44 -26.65
C TRP A 249 -15.04 -20.81 -25.58
N THR A 250 -13.93 -20.08 -25.48
CA THR A 250 -12.90 -20.34 -24.45
C THR A 250 -13.46 -20.13 -23.04
N THR A 251 -14.34 -19.13 -22.86
CA THR A 251 -15.01 -18.88 -21.58
C THR A 251 -16.00 -19.99 -21.23
N ALA A 252 -16.75 -20.49 -22.23
CA ALA A 252 -17.68 -21.59 -22.09
C ALA A 252 -17.00 -22.87 -21.60
N GLN A 253 -15.87 -23.24 -22.24
CA GLN A 253 -15.08 -24.39 -21.81
C GLN A 253 -14.55 -24.25 -20.37
N GLY A 254 -14.13 -23.05 -19.98
CA GLY A 254 -13.72 -22.75 -18.61
C GLY A 254 -14.87 -22.92 -17.60
N ALA A 255 -16.06 -22.42 -17.94
CA ALA A 255 -17.27 -22.60 -17.13
C ALA A 255 -17.68 -24.07 -17.01
N GLU A 256 -17.63 -24.81 -18.12
CA GLU A 256 -17.94 -26.24 -18.17
C GLU A 256 -16.99 -27.05 -17.27
N LYS A 257 -15.68 -26.83 -17.37
CA LYS A 257 -14.67 -27.51 -16.52
C LYS A 257 -14.87 -27.23 -15.02
N MET A 258 -15.38 -26.05 -14.68
CA MET A 258 -15.69 -25.67 -13.30
C MET A 258 -17.08 -26.14 -12.83
N GLY A 259 -17.82 -26.86 -13.68
CA GLY A 259 -19.15 -27.42 -13.42
C GLY A 259 -20.30 -26.41 -13.51
N ASP A 260 -20.06 -25.19 -14.03
CA ASP A 260 -21.10 -24.17 -14.19
C ASP A 260 -21.79 -24.30 -15.55
N LEU A 261 -22.53 -25.40 -15.71
CA LEU A 261 -23.10 -25.85 -16.98
C LEU A 261 -24.09 -24.84 -17.61
N MET A 262 -24.91 -24.16 -16.80
CA MET A 262 -25.86 -23.14 -17.29
C MET A 262 -25.12 -21.97 -17.92
N LEU A 263 -24.07 -21.50 -17.25
CA LEU A 263 -23.30 -20.39 -17.76
C LEU A 263 -22.45 -20.81 -18.96
N ALA A 264 -21.88 -22.02 -18.95
CA ALA A 264 -21.21 -22.60 -20.10
C ALA A 264 -22.12 -22.63 -21.33
N ALA A 265 -23.37 -23.09 -21.18
CA ALA A 265 -24.37 -23.09 -22.24
C ALA A 265 -24.62 -21.68 -22.79
N SER A 266 -24.77 -20.69 -21.90
CA SER A 266 -24.97 -19.29 -22.32
C SER A 266 -23.79 -18.73 -23.12
N PHE A 267 -22.55 -19.10 -22.78
CA PHE A 267 -21.36 -18.69 -23.54
C PHE A 267 -21.19 -19.49 -24.84
N TYR A 268 -21.55 -20.77 -24.90
CA TYR A 268 -21.58 -21.53 -26.15
C TYR A 268 -22.59 -20.94 -27.15
N LEU A 269 -23.74 -20.45 -26.68
CA LEU A 269 -24.68 -19.71 -27.53
C LEU A 269 -24.08 -18.41 -28.07
N ARG A 270 -23.37 -17.64 -27.23
CA ARG A 270 -22.64 -16.44 -27.69
C ARG A 270 -21.52 -16.78 -28.67
N ALA A 271 -20.97 -18.00 -28.59
CA ALA A 271 -20.02 -18.54 -29.55
C ALA A 271 -20.68 -19.10 -30.82
N GLN A 272 -22.01 -19.00 -30.95
CA GLN A 272 -22.81 -19.56 -32.04
C GLN A 272 -22.74 -21.10 -32.16
N ASN A 273 -22.35 -21.80 -31.09
CA ASN A 273 -22.32 -23.25 -31.04
C ASN A 273 -23.56 -23.78 -30.30
N LYS A 274 -24.68 -23.88 -31.04
CA LYS A 274 -25.98 -24.32 -30.49
C LYS A 274 -25.94 -25.74 -29.96
N GLU A 275 -25.22 -26.65 -30.64
CA GLU A 275 -25.14 -28.07 -30.26
C GLU A 275 -24.45 -28.26 -28.90
N HIS A 276 -23.32 -27.58 -28.66
CA HIS A 276 -22.64 -27.65 -27.36
C HIS A 276 -23.51 -27.02 -26.26
N ALA A 277 -24.21 -25.91 -26.56
CA ALA A 277 -25.13 -25.31 -25.60
C ALA A 277 -26.29 -26.26 -25.24
N GLN A 278 -26.90 -26.93 -26.23
CA GLN A 278 -27.94 -27.93 -26.01
C GLN A 278 -27.41 -29.10 -25.16
N SER A 279 -26.21 -29.62 -25.47
CA SER A 279 -25.55 -30.66 -24.68
C SER A 279 -25.36 -30.25 -23.22
N MET A 280 -24.94 -29.00 -22.96
CA MET A 280 -24.81 -28.48 -21.58
C MET A 280 -26.17 -28.40 -20.87
N TYR A 281 -27.22 -27.92 -21.52
CA TYR A 281 -28.57 -27.89 -20.93
C TYR A 281 -29.10 -29.29 -20.64
N LEU A 282 -28.91 -30.26 -21.53
CA LEU A 282 -29.30 -31.65 -21.29
C LEU A 282 -28.57 -32.25 -20.09
N ARG A 283 -27.27 -31.94 -19.91
CA ARG A 283 -26.52 -32.34 -18.71
C ARG A 283 -27.06 -31.71 -17.42
N VAL A 284 -27.55 -30.47 -17.47
CA VAL A 284 -28.25 -29.84 -16.33
C VAL A 284 -29.54 -30.59 -15.99
N LEU A 285 -30.31 -31.00 -17.01
CA LEU A 285 -31.55 -31.76 -16.83
C LEU A 285 -31.33 -33.17 -16.28
N GLY A 286 -30.25 -33.83 -16.67
CA GLY A 286 -29.88 -35.15 -16.16
C GLY A 286 -29.33 -35.14 -14.73
N SER A 287 -29.01 -33.98 -14.16
CA SER A 287 -28.52 -33.88 -12.79
C SER A 287 -29.63 -34.18 -11.77
N LYS A 288 -29.45 -35.21 -10.95
CA LYS A 288 -30.43 -35.64 -9.93
C LYS A 288 -30.44 -34.76 -8.66
N ALA A 289 -29.61 -33.72 -8.57
CA ALA A 289 -29.49 -32.97 -7.31
C ALA A 289 -30.71 -32.06 -7.06
N PRO A 290 -31.35 -32.13 -5.88
CA PRO A 290 -32.61 -31.42 -5.59
C PRO A 290 -32.47 -29.89 -5.61
N ALA A 291 -31.28 -29.36 -5.37
CA ALA A 291 -30.97 -27.92 -5.46
C ALA A 291 -31.02 -27.36 -6.91
N HIS A 292 -31.40 -28.17 -7.90
CA HIS A 292 -31.41 -27.78 -9.31
C HIS A 292 -32.78 -27.59 -9.94
N ALA A 293 -33.91 -27.76 -9.23
CA ALA A 293 -35.24 -27.64 -9.85
C ALA A 293 -35.44 -26.32 -10.64
N ALA A 294 -35.01 -25.19 -10.08
CA ALA A 294 -35.06 -23.90 -10.78
C ALA A 294 -34.12 -23.84 -12.01
N ARG A 295 -32.89 -24.35 -11.89
CA ARG A 295 -31.93 -24.39 -13.01
C ARG A 295 -32.36 -25.36 -14.11
N GLN A 296 -32.99 -26.47 -13.74
CA GLN A 296 -33.59 -27.40 -14.68
C GLN A 296 -34.76 -26.73 -15.41
N HIS A 297 -35.58 -25.94 -14.72
CA HIS A 297 -36.63 -25.18 -15.37
C HIS A 297 -36.07 -24.18 -16.39
N GLU A 298 -35.08 -23.37 -16.01
CA GLU A 298 -34.38 -22.46 -16.93
C GLU A 298 -33.75 -23.20 -18.11
N ALA A 299 -33.10 -24.35 -17.87
CA ALA A 299 -32.52 -25.19 -18.91
C ALA A 299 -33.58 -25.73 -19.89
N ARG A 300 -34.75 -26.16 -19.39
CA ARG A 300 -35.86 -26.62 -20.25
C ARG A 300 -36.39 -25.49 -21.14
N VAL A 301 -36.60 -24.31 -20.56
CA VAL A 301 -37.05 -23.12 -21.31
C VAL A 301 -36.02 -22.75 -22.38
N ALA A 302 -34.73 -22.73 -22.03
CA ALA A 302 -33.67 -22.44 -22.98
C ALA A 302 -33.58 -23.50 -24.08
N LEU A 303 -33.70 -24.79 -23.76
CA LEU A 303 -33.65 -25.88 -24.73
C LEU A 303 -34.79 -25.75 -25.76
N LEU A 304 -36.02 -25.44 -25.30
CA LEU A 304 -37.15 -25.19 -26.18
C LEU A 304 -36.92 -24.06 -27.18
N THR A 305 -36.15 -23.04 -26.81
CA THR A 305 -35.82 -21.95 -27.74
C THR A 305 -34.74 -22.32 -28.77
N LEU A 306 -34.03 -23.43 -28.55
CA LEU A 306 -32.92 -23.89 -29.39
C LEU A 306 -33.27 -25.07 -30.30
N THR A 307 -34.35 -25.79 -30.00
CA THR A 307 -34.82 -26.93 -30.78
C THR A 307 -35.79 -26.51 -31.87
N ASP A 308 -35.70 -27.17 -33.02
CA ASP A 308 -36.62 -26.97 -34.14
C ASP A 308 -38.05 -27.40 -33.74
N SER A 309 -39.07 -26.94 -34.46
CA SER A 309 -40.49 -27.05 -34.06
C SER A 309 -40.92 -28.49 -33.70
N SER A 310 -40.40 -29.51 -34.40
CA SER A 310 -40.73 -30.91 -34.16
C SER A 310 -40.19 -31.44 -32.82
N THR A 311 -38.98 -31.05 -32.41
CA THR A 311 -38.38 -31.44 -31.12
C THR A 311 -38.93 -30.61 -29.96
N ALA A 312 -39.32 -29.36 -30.22
CA ALA A 312 -39.98 -28.51 -29.24
C ALA A 312 -41.33 -29.11 -28.75
N VAL A 313 -42.08 -29.79 -29.62
CA VAL A 313 -43.35 -30.47 -29.28
C VAL A 313 -43.14 -31.65 -28.31
N ALA A 314 -42.05 -32.42 -28.46
CA ALA A 314 -41.73 -33.52 -27.56
C ALA A 314 -41.32 -33.02 -26.16
N LEU A 315 -40.51 -31.96 -26.10
CA LEU A 315 -40.06 -31.33 -24.85
C LEU A 315 -41.18 -30.60 -24.10
N THR A 316 -42.12 -29.98 -24.80
CA THR A 316 -43.29 -29.35 -24.19
C THR A 316 -44.22 -30.36 -23.52
N LYS A 317 -44.40 -31.56 -24.09
CA LYS A 317 -45.15 -32.65 -23.44
C LYS A 317 -44.52 -33.14 -22.13
N GLU A 318 -43.18 -33.15 -22.05
CA GLU A 318 -42.46 -33.46 -20.80
C GLU A 318 -42.55 -32.33 -19.77
N LEU A 319 -42.48 -31.06 -20.21
CA LEU A 319 -42.69 -29.90 -19.34
C LEU A 319 -44.12 -29.80 -18.78
N ALA A 320 -45.12 -30.28 -19.51
CA ALA A 320 -46.51 -30.32 -19.04
C ALA A 320 -46.72 -31.20 -17.80
N LYS A 321 -45.74 -32.05 -17.45
CA LYS A 321 -45.73 -32.86 -16.22
C LYS A 321 -45.18 -32.10 -15.00
N ALA A 322 -44.72 -30.85 -15.16
CA ALA A 322 -44.18 -30.00 -14.09
C ALA A 322 -45.30 -29.26 -13.31
N PRO A 323 -45.04 -28.72 -12.09
CA PRO A 323 -46.08 -28.17 -11.22
C PRO A 323 -46.91 -27.03 -11.84
N LYS A 324 -48.18 -26.93 -11.41
CA LYS A 324 -49.28 -26.12 -11.99
C LYS A 324 -49.02 -24.61 -12.15
N GLU A 325 -47.98 -24.05 -11.54
CA GLU A 325 -47.66 -22.61 -11.57
C GLU A 325 -47.13 -22.12 -12.94
N LEU A 326 -46.94 -23.02 -13.91
CA LEU A 326 -46.26 -22.75 -15.20
C LEU A 326 -47.19 -22.58 -16.40
N GLY A 327 -48.51 -22.65 -16.22
CA GLY A 327 -49.50 -22.61 -17.30
C GLY A 327 -49.27 -21.53 -18.37
N PRO A 328 -49.08 -20.24 -18.01
CA PRO A 328 -49.02 -19.15 -18.99
C PRO A 328 -47.80 -19.17 -19.94
N LEU A 329 -46.64 -19.65 -19.45
CA LEU A 329 -45.40 -19.69 -20.22
C LEU A 329 -45.39 -20.88 -21.20
N LEU A 330 -46.04 -21.98 -20.81
CA LEU A 330 -46.24 -23.15 -21.66
C LEU A 330 -47.13 -22.84 -22.86
N THR A 331 -48.21 -22.08 -22.65
CA THR A 331 -49.16 -21.68 -23.71
C THR A 331 -48.48 -20.82 -24.76
N LEU A 332 -47.60 -19.89 -24.35
CA LEU A 332 -46.89 -18.99 -25.25
C LEU A 332 -45.84 -19.72 -26.11
N LEU A 333 -45.23 -20.78 -25.58
CA LEU A 333 -44.28 -21.64 -26.30
C LEU A 333 -44.97 -22.63 -27.25
N LEU A 334 -46.16 -23.13 -26.89
CA LEU A 334 -46.99 -24.00 -27.74
C LEU A 334 -47.47 -23.27 -29.01
N HIS A 335 -47.97 -22.04 -28.89
CA HIS A 335 -48.36 -21.25 -30.07
C HIS A 335 -47.18 -20.99 -31.02
N LYS A 336 -45.99 -20.69 -30.47
CA LYS A 336 -44.78 -20.50 -31.29
C LYS A 336 -44.33 -21.79 -32.00
N ALA A 337 -44.45 -22.94 -31.35
CA ALA A 337 -44.11 -24.24 -31.96
C ALA A 337 -45.10 -24.66 -33.06
N GLN A 338 -46.36 -24.23 -32.98
CA GLN A 338 -47.41 -24.48 -33.97
C GLN A 338 -47.38 -23.52 -35.16
N GLY A 339 -46.46 -22.54 -35.18
CA GLY A 339 -46.35 -21.58 -36.27
C GLY A 339 -47.47 -20.53 -36.32
N GLU A 340 -48.25 -20.38 -35.24
CA GLU A 340 -49.37 -19.44 -35.23
C GLU A 340 -48.90 -18.01 -34.89
N PRO A 341 -49.32 -16.98 -35.65
CA PRO A 341 -49.00 -15.59 -35.34
C PRO A 341 -49.76 -15.13 -34.09
N TYR A 342 -49.03 -14.85 -33.01
CA TYR A 342 -49.61 -14.33 -31.76
C TYR A 342 -49.42 -12.82 -31.67
N GLN A 343 -50.51 -12.04 -31.71
CA GLN A 343 -50.48 -10.60 -31.40
C GLN A 343 -50.65 -10.38 -29.90
N VAL A 344 -49.66 -9.75 -29.26
CA VAL A 344 -49.79 -9.29 -27.87
C VAL A 344 -50.57 -7.98 -27.86
N VAL A 345 -51.87 -8.05 -27.59
CA VAL A 345 -52.69 -6.86 -27.31
C VAL A 345 -52.44 -6.45 -25.85
N VAL A 346 -51.65 -5.39 -25.64
CA VAL A 346 -51.51 -4.74 -24.35
C VAL A 346 -52.75 -3.85 -24.14
N HIS A 347 -53.74 -4.34 -23.41
CA HIS A 347 -54.86 -3.50 -23.00
C HIS A 347 -54.42 -2.49 -21.93
N HIS A 348 -54.44 -1.20 -22.30
CA HIS A 348 -54.47 -0.09 -21.36
C HIS A 348 -55.76 -0.17 -20.52
N LEU A 349 -55.61 -0.27 -19.19
CA LEU A 349 -56.72 -0.16 -18.25
C LEU A 349 -57.17 1.31 -18.14
N GLY A 350 -58.24 1.64 -18.86
CA GLY A 350 -59.08 2.82 -18.66
C GLY A 350 -60.49 2.40 -18.25
N TRP A 351 -61.03 3.09 -17.25
CA TRP A 351 -62.24 2.75 -16.49
C TRP A 351 -63.57 2.85 -17.28
N ALA A 352 -64.40 1.81 -17.09
CA ALA A 352 -65.85 1.60 -17.22
C ALA A 352 -66.84 2.67 -17.77
N GLY A 353 -67.82 2.14 -18.54
CA GLY A 353 -69.21 2.63 -18.59
C GLY A 353 -70.13 1.94 -19.63
N THR A 354 -70.71 0.76 -19.27
CA THR A 354 -72.04 0.17 -19.66
C THR A 354 -72.43 0.01 -21.16
N LEU A 355 -73.18 -0.98 -21.67
CA LEU A 355 -74.04 -2.09 -21.20
C LEU A 355 -74.31 -2.98 -22.44
N GLY A 356 -74.50 -4.30 -22.30
CA GLY A 356 -75.10 -5.12 -23.38
C GLY A 356 -74.64 -6.58 -23.44
N THR A 357 -75.58 -7.50 -23.22
CA THR A 357 -75.48 -8.96 -23.08
C THR A 357 -75.21 -9.74 -24.37
N ALA A 358 -74.39 -10.81 -24.33
CA ALA A 358 -74.83 -12.21 -24.53
C ALA A 358 -73.68 -13.22 -24.80
N SER A 359 -73.73 -14.32 -24.02
CA SER A 359 -73.33 -15.71 -24.33
C SER A 359 -71.86 -16.18 -24.31
N HIS A 360 -71.71 -17.33 -23.63
CA HIS A 360 -70.68 -18.37 -23.67
C HIS A 360 -69.22 -18.02 -23.38
N ASN A 361 -68.72 -18.39 -22.19
CA ASN A 361 -67.87 -19.57 -21.98
C ASN A 361 -67.11 -19.54 -20.64
N THR A 362 -66.74 -20.75 -20.22
CA THR A 362 -65.58 -21.14 -19.42
C THR A 362 -65.35 -20.55 -18.03
N ALA A 363 -65.41 -21.46 -17.05
CA ALA A 363 -64.96 -21.26 -15.68
C ALA A 363 -63.50 -20.78 -15.61
N THR A 364 -63.29 -19.62 -15.02
CA THR A 364 -61.99 -19.16 -14.52
C THR A 364 -62.06 -19.02 -13.01
N SER A 365 -61.25 -19.84 -12.32
CA SER A 365 -61.00 -19.75 -10.89
C SER A 365 -60.19 -18.49 -10.57
N VAL A 366 -60.72 -17.70 -9.64
CA VAL A 366 -60.15 -16.47 -9.09
C VAL A 366 -58.98 -16.80 -8.15
N LEU A 367 -57.82 -16.17 -8.37
CA LEU A 367 -56.74 -16.05 -7.38
C LEU A 367 -56.33 -14.58 -7.28
N ARG A 368 -56.62 -13.97 -6.11
CA ARG A 368 -56.28 -12.58 -5.75
C ARG A 368 -54.80 -12.50 -5.29
N PRO A 369 -54.06 -11.42 -5.60
CA PRO A 369 -52.85 -11.10 -4.86
C PRO A 369 -53.17 -10.31 -3.57
N PRO A 370 -52.38 -10.45 -2.48
CA PRO A 370 -52.66 -9.79 -1.22
C PRO A 370 -52.29 -8.31 -1.23
N LEU A 371 -53.22 -7.47 -0.76
CA LEU A 371 -53.01 -6.07 -0.38
C LEU A 371 -52.18 -5.99 0.90
N ALA A 372 -50.91 -5.59 0.82
CA ALA A 372 -50.15 -5.21 2.02
C ALA A 372 -48.96 -4.25 1.80
N VAL A 373 -49.02 -3.24 0.91
CA VAL A 373 -48.00 -2.15 0.90
C VAL A 373 -48.58 -0.77 0.52
N LYS A 374 -49.86 -0.51 0.82
CA LYS A 374 -50.51 0.79 0.47
C LYS A 374 -50.79 1.72 1.63
N LYS A 375 -50.35 1.39 2.86
CA LYS A 375 -50.67 2.18 4.08
C LYS A 375 -49.48 2.75 4.85
N LEU A 376 -48.26 2.78 4.29
CA LEU A 376 -47.11 3.43 4.95
C LEU A 376 -46.55 4.68 4.26
N PHE A 377 -47.10 5.10 3.11
CA PHE A 377 -46.51 6.18 2.30
C PHE A 377 -47.28 7.52 2.27
N ARG A 378 -48.26 7.73 3.17
CA ARG A 378 -49.13 8.92 3.16
C ARG A 378 -49.00 9.89 4.33
N ARG A 379 -47.97 9.79 5.18
CA ARG A 379 -47.87 10.66 6.39
C ARG A 379 -46.61 11.52 6.56
N VAL A 380 -45.72 11.64 5.57
CA VAL A 380 -44.46 12.41 5.77
C VAL A 380 -44.19 13.53 4.75
N LEU A 381 -44.90 13.63 3.62
CA LEU A 381 -44.58 14.68 2.63
C LEU A 381 -45.79 15.54 2.27
N GLY A 382 -45.75 16.77 2.76
CA GLY A 382 -46.68 17.84 2.44
C GLY A 382 -46.65 18.21 0.96
N LYS A 383 -47.78 18.72 0.50
CA LYS A 383 -48.07 19.10 -0.89
C LYS A 383 -47.05 20.11 -1.42
N LYS A 384 -46.29 19.70 -2.45
CA LYS A 384 -46.00 20.49 -3.66
C LYS A 384 -45.51 19.54 -4.75
N ARG A 385 -46.15 19.60 -5.92
CA ARG A 385 -45.85 18.77 -7.08
C ARG A 385 -44.55 19.25 -7.71
N ALA A 386 -43.55 18.38 -7.77
CA ALA A 386 -42.48 18.42 -8.75
C ALA A 386 -42.29 16.98 -9.25
N ASN A 387 -42.38 16.79 -10.57
CA ASN A 387 -42.14 15.49 -11.20
C ASN A 387 -40.64 15.22 -11.14
N ILE A 388 -40.24 14.26 -10.30
CA ILE A 388 -38.86 13.77 -10.19
C ILE A 388 -38.76 12.52 -11.05
N THR A 389 -38.04 12.59 -12.17
CA THR A 389 -37.88 11.45 -13.10
C THR A 389 -36.57 10.68 -12.94
N SER A 390 -35.55 11.20 -12.25
CA SER A 390 -34.39 10.39 -11.81
C SER A 390 -33.43 11.20 -10.92
N VAL A 391 -32.81 10.53 -9.95
CA VAL A 391 -31.64 11.03 -9.21
C VAL A 391 -30.43 10.20 -9.65
N HIS A 392 -29.43 10.84 -10.25
CA HIS A 392 -28.15 10.20 -10.54
C HIS A 392 -27.06 10.78 -9.64
N ILE A 393 -26.54 9.96 -8.73
CA ILE A 393 -25.32 10.24 -7.98
C ILE A 393 -24.17 9.63 -8.78
N LYS A 394 -23.27 10.47 -9.28
CA LYS A 394 -22.01 10.01 -9.89
C LYS A 394 -20.90 10.21 -8.88
N GLU A 395 -20.39 9.09 -8.35
CA GLU A 395 -19.25 9.08 -7.44
C GLU A 395 -17.97 9.17 -8.27
N THR A 396 -17.31 10.32 -8.22
CA THR A 396 -16.00 10.51 -8.86
C THR A 396 -14.92 10.36 -7.81
N THR A 397 -14.23 9.21 -7.80
CA THR A 397 -13.06 8.98 -6.95
C THR A 397 -11.90 9.88 -7.40
N LEU A 398 -11.49 10.80 -6.52
CA LEU A 398 -10.29 11.61 -6.67
C LEU A 398 -9.16 11.00 -5.83
N THR A 399 -8.07 10.61 -6.49
CA THR A 399 -6.81 10.27 -5.84
C THR A 399 -6.11 11.55 -5.41
N VAL A 400 -6.05 11.78 -4.10
CA VAL A 400 -5.25 12.84 -3.48
C VAL A 400 -3.87 12.26 -3.14
N PRO A 401 -2.74 12.92 -3.48
CA PRO A 401 -1.48 12.62 -2.83
C PRO A 401 -1.51 13.23 -1.42
N GLU A 402 -1.55 12.39 -0.39
CA GLU A 402 -1.51 12.83 1.00
C GLU A 402 -0.18 13.55 1.33
N LYS A 403 -0.28 14.86 1.56
CA LYS A 403 0.32 15.48 2.75
C LYS A 403 -0.76 16.23 3.52
N ARG A 404 -0.90 15.86 4.79
CA ARG A 404 -1.91 16.30 5.76
C ARG A 404 -2.19 17.83 5.71
N SER A 405 -3.39 18.23 5.30
CA SER A 405 -4.12 19.35 5.90
C SER A 405 -5.64 19.25 5.65
N SER A 406 -6.38 19.35 6.75
CA SER A 406 -7.82 19.67 6.94
C SER A 406 -8.84 19.41 5.82
N ALA A 407 -9.47 18.23 5.85
CA ALA A 407 -10.73 17.93 5.15
C ALA A 407 -11.97 18.67 5.70
N VAL A 408 -11.81 19.55 6.69
CA VAL A 408 -12.91 20.09 7.52
C VAL A 408 -13.61 21.30 6.88
N ASP A 409 -12.97 22.10 6.04
CA ASP A 409 -13.58 23.32 5.48
C ASP A 409 -14.31 23.12 4.13
N LEU A 410 -13.90 22.14 3.31
CA LEU A 410 -14.56 21.88 2.02
C LEU A 410 -15.99 21.35 2.21
N ALA A 411 -16.21 20.60 3.29
CA ALA A 411 -17.52 20.08 3.66
C ALA A 411 -18.45 21.20 4.18
N ALA A 412 -17.91 22.23 4.85
CA ALA A 412 -18.67 23.37 5.33
C ALA A 412 -19.12 24.29 4.18
N LEU A 413 -18.24 24.55 3.21
CA LEU A 413 -18.56 25.31 2.00
C LEU A 413 -19.66 24.61 1.17
N LYS A 414 -19.54 23.29 0.99
CA LYS A 414 -20.56 22.47 0.29
C LYS A 414 -21.92 22.48 0.99
N ARG A 415 -21.95 22.45 2.33
CA ARG A 415 -23.20 22.53 3.12
C ARG A 415 -23.85 23.92 3.06
N SER A 416 -23.06 24.99 3.10
CA SER A 416 -23.57 26.37 2.98
C SER A 416 -24.28 26.58 1.63
N LEU A 417 -23.65 26.16 0.53
CA LEU A 417 -24.17 26.34 -0.83
C LEU A 417 -25.37 25.46 -1.17
N SER A 418 -25.43 24.22 -0.67
CA SER A 418 -26.55 23.29 -0.92
C SER A 418 -27.84 23.65 -0.17
N SER A 419 -27.75 24.44 0.91
CA SER A 419 -28.91 24.74 1.77
C SER A 419 -29.83 25.86 1.27
N ARG A 420 -29.48 26.59 0.20
CA ARG A 420 -30.19 27.84 -0.17
C ARG A 420 -30.71 27.95 -1.60
N THR A 421 -30.43 27.02 -2.49
CA THR A 421 -30.87 27.10 -3.89
C THR A 421 -31.16 25.71 -4.43
N GLY A 422 -32.42 25.43 -4.79
CA GLY A 422 -32.78 24.21 -5.54
C GLY A 422 -32.06 24.11 -6.88
N ASP A 423 -32.09 22.94 -7.52
CA ASP A 423 -31.66 22.57 -8.90
C ASP A 423 -30.47 23.32 -9.55
N ILE A 424 -29.50 23.80 -8.76
CA ILE A 424 -28.24 24.35 -9.27
C ILE A 424 -27.10 23.37 -8.98
N PHE A 425 -26.36 23.01 -10.04
CA PHE A 425 -25.20 22.14 -9.93
C PHE A 425 -23.92 22.98 -9.78
N PHE A 426 -23.13 22.65 -8.75
CA PHE A 426 -21.82 23.24 -8.52
C PHE A 426 -20.73 22.21 -8.72
N GLU A 427 -19.78 22.50 -9.61
CA GLU A 427 -18.52 21.76 -9.70
C GLU A 427 -17.37 22.66 -9.26
N ILE A 428 -16.66 22.26 -8.19
CA ILE A 428 -15.48 22.96 -7.68
C ILE A 428 -14.26 22.11 -8.03
N ARG A 429 -13.38 22.66 -8.88
CA ARG A 429 -12.10 22.04 -9.23
C ARG A 429 -10.94 22.88 -8.70
N THR A 430 -10.12 22.29 -7.86
CA THR A 430 -8.86 22.86 -7.37
C THR A 430 -7.69 22.24 -8.12
N THR A 431 -6.86 23.07 -8.74
CA THR A 431 -5.60 22.64 -9.36
C THR A 431 -4.42 23.27 -8.64
N PHE A 432 -3.42 22.44 -8.35
CA PHE A 432 -2.16 22.86 -7.76
C PHE A 432 -1.09 22.81 -8.85
N LYS A 433 -0.43 23.94 -9.10
CA LYS A 433 0.74 23.97 -9.99
C LYS A 433 1.93 24.50 -9.21
N GLU A 434 2.91 23.63 -9.00
CA GLU A 434 4.20 23.99 -8.43
C GLU A 434 4.98 24.75 -9.51
N LEU A 435 5.38 25.98 -9.21
CA LEU A 435 6.19 26.79 -10.13
C LEU A 435 7.67 26.50 -9.85
N GLN A 436 8.46 26.39 -10.93
CA GLN A 436 9.89 26.10 -10.90
C GLN A 436 10.62 26.95 -9.83
N PRO A 437 11.51 26.36 -9.02
CA PRO A 437 12.21 27.10 -7.99
C PRO A 437 13.18 28.10 -8.62
N VAL A 438 12.89 29.39 -8.46
CA VAL A 438 13.90 30.45 -8.60
C VAL A 438 14.56 30.59 -7.25
N ILE A 439 15.90 30.57 -7.22
CA ILE A 439 16.76 30.47 -6.04
C ILE A 439 16.18 31.26 -4.85
N GLY A 440 15.79 30.54 -3.78
CA GLY A 440 15.38 31.12 -2.49
C GLY A 440 13.87 31.30 -2.25
N LYS A 441 12.97 31.03 -3.21
CA LYS A 441 11.51 31.14 -2.99
C LYS A 441 10.77 29.95 -3.60
N THR A 442 9.92 29.30 -2.80
CA THR A 442 8.91 28.36 -3.31
C THR A 442 7.60 29.11 -3.45
N SER A 443 7.05 29.13 -4.66
CA SER A 443 5.77 29.76 -4.93
C SER A 443 4.77 28.72 -5.38
N VAL A 444 3.64 28.66 -4.67
CA VAL A 444 2.55 27.74 -4.98
C VAL A 444 1.40 28.57 -5.52
N ARG A 445 0.99 28.27 -6.75
CA ARG A 445 -0.20 28.85 -7.35
C ARG A 445 -1.37 27.89 -7.14
N ILE A 446 -2.40 28.38 -6.46
CA ILE A 446 -3.65 27.64 -6.28
C ILE A 446 -4.68 28.34 -7.16
N THR A 447 -5.22 27.60 -8.12
CA THR A 447 -6.32 28.08 -8.96
C THR A 447 -7.57 27.30 -8.60
N ILE A 448 -8.62 28.03 -8.26
CA ILE A 448 -9.93 27.46 -7.95
C ILE A 448 -10.85 27.80 -9.12
N HIS A 449 -11.32 26.76 -9.80
CA HIS A 449 -12.35 26.88 -10.82
C HIS A 449 -13.69 26.51 -10.21
N VAL A 450 -14.64 27.43 -10.28
CA VAL A 450 -16.02 27.19 -9.87
C VAL A 450 -16.88 27.24 -11.13
N THR A 451 -17.48 26.11 -11.48
CA THR A 451 -18.42 26.00 -12.59
C THR A 451 -19.82 25.88 -12.02
N VAL A 452 -20.67 26.82 -12.41
CA VAL A 452 -22.09 26.84 -12.05
C VAL A 452 -22.88 26.45 -13.30
N THR A 453 -23.68 25.40 -13.21
CA THR A 453 -24.54 24.95 -14.32
C THR A 453 -25.99 25.08 -13.89
N ILE A 454 -26.73 25.93 -14.61
CA ILE A 454 -28.16 26.17 -14.39
C ILE A 454 -28.92 25.45 -15.52
N PRO A 455 -29.69 24.39 -15.24
CA PRO A 455 -30.28 23.53 -16.28
C PRO A 455 -31.21 24.26 -17.26
N ALA A 456 -31.88 25.33 -16.83
CA ALA A 456 -32.89 26.05 -17.62
C ALA A 456 -32.31 27.07 -18.61
N MET A 457 -31.02 27.42 -18.51
CA MET A 457 -30.37 28.34 -19.44
C MET A 457 -29.05 27.72 -19.87
N LYS A 458 -28.87 27.40 -21.16
CA LYS A 458 -27.62 26.87 -21.74
C LYS A 458 -26.50 27.92 -21.73
N MET A 459 -26.15 28.44 -20.56
CA MET A 459 -25.06 29.40 -20.35
C MET A 459 -24.19 28.87 -19.21
N ALA A 460 -22.93 28.58 -19.53
CA ALA A 460 -21.89 28.32 -18.53
C ALA A 460 -21.09 29.61 -18.35
N LYS A 461 -21.13 30.22 -17.17
CA LYS A 461 -20.19 31.28 -16.79
C LYS A 461 -19.09 30.69 -15.93
N PHE A 462 -17.85 31.00 -16.30
CA PHE A 462 -16.65 30.56 -15.60
C PHE A 462 -16.16 31.68 -14.69
N PHE A 463 -16.08 31.40 -13.39
CA PHE A 463 -15.42 32.28 -12.45
C PHE A 463 -14.05 31.69 -12.12
N THR A 464 -12.99 32.45 -12.39
CA THR A 464 -11.61 32.03 -12.12
C THR A 464 -11.01 32.96 -11.08
N ALA A 465 -10.80 32.43 -9.87
CA ALA A 465 -10.03 33.12 -8.84
C ALA A 465 -8.63 32.49 -8.77
N SER A 466 -7.58 33.30 -8.98
CA SER A 466 -6.20 32.85 -8.87
C SER A 466 -5.58 33.42 -7.60
N ILE A 467 -5.14 32.53 -6.69
CA ILE A 467 -4.46 32.93 -5.47
C ILE A 467 -2.99 32.55 -5.62
N ARG A 468 -2.12 33.57 -5.60
CA ARG A 468 -0.67 33.39 -5.64
C ARG A 468 -0.13 33.49 -4.22
N HIS A 469 0.51 32.44 -3.73
CA HIS A 469 1.17 32.45 -2.43
C HIS A 469 2.67 32.23 -2.62
N THR A 470 3.47 33.11 -2.03
CA THR A 470 4.94 33.09 -2.09
C THR A 470 5.48 33.03 -0.66
N GLU A 471 6.05 31.89 -0.26
CA GLU A 471 6.82 31.79 0.98
C GLU A 471 8.30 32.08 0.66
N SER A 472 8.83 33.15 1.23
CA SER A 472 10.27 33.43 1.21
C SER A 472 10.88 32.98 2.53
N ALA A 473 11.74 31.96 2.50
CA ALA A 473 12.52 31.56 3.66
C ALA A 473 13.90 32.21 3.58
N SER A 474 14.08 33.36 4.23
CA SER A 474 15.40 33.93 4.51
C SER A 474 16.01 33.29 5.77
N HIS A 475 17.33 33.42 5.89
CA HIS A 475 18.25 32.56 6.63
C HIS A 475 18.01 32.27 8.13
N ARG A 476 18.44 31.04 8.49
CA ARG A 476 19.11 30.56 9.72
C ARG A 476 18.58 31.01 11.10
N LYS A 477 18.07 30.00 11.83
CA LYS A 477 17.80 29.92 13.27
C LYS A 477 16.61 30.74 13.78
N GLU A 478 15.39 30.26 13.53
CA GLU A 478 14.26 30.61 14.39
C GLU A 478 13.26 29.47 14.55
N LYS A 479 12.66 29.43 15.75
CA LYS A 479 12.08 28.26 16.41
C LYS A 479 10.74 27.86 15.78
N GLU A 480 10.37 26.61 16.01
CA GLU A 480 9.15 25.93 15.54
C GLU A 480 7.81 26.66 15.86
N LYS A 481 7.83 27.69 16.72
CA LYS A 481 6.69 28.57 17.01
C LYS A 481 6.35 29.51 15.85
N ASP A 482 7.34 30.04 15.12
CA ASP A 482 7.09 31.02 14.04
C ASP A 482 6.55 30.33 12.78
N LYS A 483 6.95 29.07 12.53
CA LYS A 483 6.32 28.22 11.51
C LYS A 483 4.85 27.94 11.81
N LYS A 484 4.45 27.82 13.07
CA LYS A 484 3.04 27.67 13.46
C LYS A 484 2.26 28.98 13.29
N LEU A 485 2.89 30.12 13.56
CA LEU A 485 2.27 31.44 13.42
C LEU A 485 2.09 31.84 11.94
N ALA A 486 3.11 31.65 11.11
CA ALA A 486 3.05 31.86 9.66
C ALA A 486 1.97 30.99 8.98
N ARG A 487 1.85 29.73 9.41
CA ARG A 487 0.74 28.85 8.98
C ARG A 487 -0.63 29.37 9.41
N LYS A 488 -0.78 29.91 10.62
CA LYS A 488 -2.06 30.46 11.06
C LYS A 488 -2.44 31.72 10.27
N LEU A 489 -1.48 32.60 10.00
CA LEU A 489 -1.70 33.81 9.20
C LEU A 489 -2.11 33.49 7.76
N SER A 490 -1.47 32.50 7.11
CA SER A 490 -1.83 32.09 5.75
C SER A 490 -3.24 31.46 5.65
N PHE A 491 -3.69 30.77 6.71
CA PHE A 491 -5.06 30.26 6.78
C PHE A 491 -6.12 31.37 6.93
N VAL A 492 -5.83 32.43 7.67
CA VAL A 492 -6.76 33.57 7.84
C VAL A 492 -6.94 34.31 6.52
N GLU A 493 -5.85 34.53 5.78
CA GLU A 493 -5.89 35.24 4.49
C GLU A 493 -6.66 34.44 3.41
N LEU A 494 -6.44 33.12 3.35
CA LEU A 494 -7.19 32.22 2.47
C LEU A 494 -8.70 32.26 2.78
N ARG A 495 -9.05 32.25 4.07
CA ARG A 495 -10.46 32.29 4.52
C ARG A 495 -11.14 33.61 4.17
N SER A 496 -10.41 34.73 4.22
CA SER A 496 -10.91 36.04 3.79
C SER A 496 -11.21 36.06 2.28
N LYS A 497 -10.30 35.56 1.45
CA LYS A 497 -10.49 35.50 -0.02
C LYS A 497 -11.65 34.57 -0.43
N ILE A 498 -11.83 33.44 0.26
CA ILE A 498 -12.99 32.55 0.05
C ILE A 498 -14.30 33.28 0.37
N ARG A 499 -14.37 34.07 1.46
CA ARG A 499 -15.57 34.85 1.79
C ARG A 499 -15.85 35.95 0.77
N SER A 500 -14.82 36.57 0.20
CA SER A 500 -14.97 37.55 -0.88
C SER A 500 -15.65 36.93 -2.10
N VAL A 501 -15.17 35.77 -2.55
CA VAL A 501 -15.76 35.02 -3.68
C VAL A 501 -17.19 34.57 -3.36
N GLU A 502 -17.46 34.17 -2.12
CA GLU A 502 -18.82 33.84 -1.67
C GLU A 502 -19.75 35.06 -1.72
N GLY A 503 -19.26 36.25 -1.38
CA GLY A 503 -20.00 37.51 -1.47
C GLY A 503 -20.35 37.88 -2.91
N GLU A 504 -19.38 37.83 -3.82
CA GLU A 504 -19.58 38.08 -5.25
C GLU A 504 -20.59 37.11 -5.86
N LEU A 505 -20.50 35.82 -5.50
CA LEU A 505 -21.43 34.80 -5.98
C LEU A 505 -22.86 35.04 -5.46
N LYS A 506 -23.02 35.44 -4.19
CA LYS A 506 -24.32 35.78 -3.62
C LYS A 506 -24.94 37.00 -4.32
N GLN A 507 -24.15 38.05 -4.54
CA GLN A 507 -24.59 39.25 -5.25
C GLN A 507 -25.02 38.92 -6.69
N PHE A 508 -24.25 38.07 -7.38
CA PHE A 508 -24.61 37.59 -8.71
C PHE A 508 -25.91 36.79 -8.70
N LEU A 509 -26.07 35.83 -7.80
CA LEU A 509 -27.29 35.02 -7.70
C LEU A 509 -28.52 35.86 -7.37
N SER A 510 -28.38 36.90 -6.52
CA SER A 510 -29.47 37.85 -6.24
C SER A 510 -29.83 38.77 -7.40
N SER A 511 -28.94 38.90 -8.40
CA SER A 511 -29.19 39.74 -9.58
C SER A 511 -29.96 39.02 -10.69
N ILE A 512 -30.20 37.71 -10.54
CA ILE A 512 -30.96 36.91 -11.51
C ILE A 512 -32.46 37.08 -11.21
N PRO A 513 -33.27 37.66 -12.12
CA PRO A 513 -34.71 37.78 -11.91
C PRO A 513 -35.36 36.40 -11.89
N LEU A 514 -36.00 36.05 -10.77
CA LEU A 514 -36.80 34.83 -10.64
C LEU A 514 -38.13 35.03 -11.37
N LYS A 515 -38.42 34.18 -12.36
CA LYS A 515 -39.74 34.03 -12.99
C LYS A 515 -40.41 32.77 -12.50
#